data_AF-A0A6M3LPF2-F1
#
_entry.id   AF-A0A6M3LPF2-F1
#
_cell.length_a   1.000
_cell.length_b   1.000
_cell.length_c   1.000
_cell.angle_alpha   90.00
_cell.angle_beta   90.00
_cell.angle_gamma   90.00
#
_symmetry.space_group_name_H-M   'P 1'
#
loop_
_entity.id
_entity.type
_entity.pdbx_description
1 polymer ?
#
loop_
_entity_poly.entity_id
_entity_poly.type
_entity_poly.pdbx_seq_one_letter_code
_entity_poly.pdbx_strand_id
1 'polypeptide(L)' 'MINLPNAKTTNIKEQIIDDLVTGLMLVFSVTPSGESRLHLVGDILPFGNRDFQFDCNGELAGTGTRTCSCQGHRQELKEE' A
#
# COMPACT_ATOMS: atom_id res chain seq x y z
N MET A 1 18.17 -4.86 16.10
CA MET A 1 16.90 -5.60 16.07
C MET A 1 16.06 -5.08 17.23
N ILE A 2 15.12 -4.18 16.95
CA ILE A 2 14.30 -3.52 17.98
C ILE A 2 13.04 -4.38 18.17
N ASN A 3 12.89 -4.93 19.38
CA ASN A 3 11.71 -5.66 19.82
C ASN A 3 10.72 -4.66 20.40
N LEU A 4 9.66 -4.32 19.67
CA LEU A 4 8.47 -3.73 20.28
C LEU A 4 7.69 -4.86 20.98
N PRO A 5 7.34 -4.72 22.27
CA PRO A 5 6.81 -5.82 23.08
C PRO A 5 5.44 -6.38 22.65
N ASN A 6 4.85 -5.93 21.54
CA ASN A 6 3.63 -6.49 20.96
C ASN A 6 3.52 -6.36 19.42
N ALA A 7 4.61 -6.00 18.71
CA ALA A 7 4.57 -5.90 17.26
C ALA A 7 4.68 -7.31 16.63
N LYS A 8 3.55 -8.03 16.58
CA LYS A 8 3.45 -9.26 15.79
C LYS A 8 3.41 -8.91 14.32
N THR A 9 4.29 -9.51 13.52
CA THR A 9 4.20 -9.48 12.07
C THR A 9 2.87 -10.07 11.63
N THR A 10 1.97 -9.24 11.09
CA THR A 10 0.69 -9.68 10.55
C THR A 10 0.90 -10.09 9.10
N ASN A 11 0.66 -11.37 8.80
CA ASN A 11 0.60 -11.86 7.43
C ASN A 11 -0.86 -11.88 6.98
N ILE A 12 -1.17 -11.12 5.93
CA ILE A 12 -2.49 -11.19 5.28
C ILE A 12 -2.51 -12.51 4.49
N LYS A 13 -3.30 -13.48 4.97
CA LYS A 13 -3.41 -14.80 4.32
C LYS A 13 -4.51 -14.86 3.27
N GLU A 14 -5.56 -14.08 3.47
CA GLU A 14 -6.76 -14.13 2.67
C GLU A 14 -7.46 -12.76 2.74
N GLN A 15 -8.05 -12.35 1.61
CA GLN A 15 -8.92 -11.18 1.51
C GLN A 15 -10.27 -11.67 1.01
N ILE A 16 -11.30 -11.58 1.87
CA ILE A 16 -12.67 -11.89 1.48
C ILE A 16 -13.29 -10.59 0.97
N ILE A 17 -13.74 -10.59 -0.29
CA ILE A 17 -14.37 -9.44 -0.95
C ILE A 17 -15.81 -9.84 -1.25
N ASP A 18 -16.74 -9.42 -0.39
CA ASP A 18 -18.18 -9.72 -0.54
C ASP A 18 -18.90 -8.66 -1.41
N ASP A 19 -18.29 -7.47 -1.55
CA ASP A 19 -18.82 -6.36 -2.34
C ASP A 19 -18.23 -6.31 -3.76
N LEU A 20 -18.87 -5.55 -4.66
CA LEU A 20 -18.35 -5.31 -6.00
C LEU A 20 -16.93 -4.74 -5.90
N VAL A 21 -15.96 -5.36 -6.58
CA VAL A 21 -14.55 -4.95 -6.57
C VAL A 21 -14.46 -3.47 -6.94
N THR A 22 -14.14 -2.62 -5.97
CA THR A 22 -14.14 -1.15 -6.11
C THR A 22 -12.98 -0.60 -6.93
N GLY A 23 -12.14 -1.48 -7.49
CA GLY A 23 -10.88 -1.11 -8.16
C GLY A 23 -9.82 -0.58 -7.20
N LEU A 24 -10.01 -0.73 -5.88
CA LEU A 24 -9.07 -0.32 -4.85
C LEU A 24 -8.09 -1.45 -4.54
N MET A 25 -6.80 -1.14 -4.58
CA MET A 25 -5.67 -2.01 -4.29
C MET A 25 -4.89 -1.46 -3.11
N LEU A 26 -4.59 -2.31 -2.13
CA LEU A 26 -3.69 -2.00 -1.03
C LEU A 26 -2.33 -2.65 -1.30
N VAL A 27 -1.28 -1.84 -1.44
CA VAL A 27 0.09 -2.31 -1.68
C VAL A 27 0.94 -2.01 -0.45
N PHE A 28 1.50 -3.06 0.14
CA PHE A 28 2.38 -2.98 1.29
C PHE A 28 3.83 -3.19 0.84
N SER A 29 4.75 -2.39 1.39
CA SER A 29 6.19 -2.59 1.20
C SER A 29 6.95 -2.29 2.49
N VAL A 30 8.07 -2.97 2.68
CA VAL A 30 8.97 -2.77 3.83
C VAL A 30 10.37 -2.58 3.28
N THR A 31 11.06 -1.53 3.71
CA THR A 31 12.44 -1.26 3.32
C THR A 31 13.40 -2.15 4.12
N PRO A 32 14.63 -2.38 3.63
CA PRO A 32 15.64 -3.09 4.41
C PRO A 32 15.98 -2.43 5.76
N SER A 33 15.75 -1.12 5.89
CA SER A 33 15.91 -0.37 7.15
C SER A 33 14.76 -0.60 8.15
N GLY A 34 13.71 -1.32 7.76
CA GLY A 34 12.57 -1.66 8.62
C GLY A 34 11.43 -0.63 8.62
N GLU A 35 11.53 0.42 7.81
CA GLU A 35 10.41 1.33 7.56
C GLU A 35 9.39 0.62 6.68
N SER A 36 8.10 0.93 6.86
CA SER A 36 7.05 0.33 6.05
C SER A 36 6.17 1.37 5.38
N ARG A 37 5.56 0.98 4.26
CA ARG A 37 4.68 1.84 3.48
C ARG A 37 3.43 1.09 3.07
N LEU A 38 2.30 1.78 3.16
CA LEU A 38 1.02 1.37 2.61
C LEU A 38 0.60 2.34 1.53
N HIS A 39 0.37 1.82 0.33
CA HIS A 39 -0.18 2.57 -0.80
C HIS A 39 -1.61 2.12 -1.08
N LEU A 40 -2.55 3.06 -1.09
CA LEU A 40 -3.91 2.86 -1.58
C LEU A 40 -3.98 3.35 -3.02
N VAL A 41 -4.19 2.44 -3.95
CA VAL A 41 -4.20 2.69 -5.39
C VAL A 41 -5.56 2.33 -5.95
N GLY A 42 -6.17 3.20 -6.75
CA GLY A 42 -7.40 2.86 -7.43
C GLY A 42 -8.08 4.06 -8.06
N ASP A 43 -8.73 3.82 -9.20
CA ASP A 43 -9.41 4.87 -9.97
C ASP A 43 -10.62 5.45 -9.22
N ILE A 44 -11.12 4.74 -8.20
CA ILE A 44 -12.19 5.21 -7.32
C ILE A 44 -11.73 6.33 -6.37
N LEU A 45 -10.42 6.56 -6.21
CA LEU A 45 -9.90 7.61 -5.34
C LEU A 45 -9.92 8.97 -6.08
N PRO A 46 -10.88 9.86 -5.77
CA PRO A 46 -11.14 11.05 -6.58
C PRO A 46 -10.00 12.09 -6.59
N PHE A 47 -9.08 11.98 -5.63
CA PHE A 47 -7.97 12.91 -5.44
C PHE A 47 -6.61 12.22 -5.51
N GLY A 48 -6.52 11.10 -6.21
CA GLY A 48 -5.30 10.33 -6.39
C GLY A 48 -5.01 9.35 -5.26
N ASN A 49 -3.95 8.56 -5.47
CA ASN A 49 -3.54 7.47 -4.59
C ASN A 49 -3.06 8.01 -3.24
N ARG A 50 -3.25 7.23 -2.17
CA ARG A 50 -2.83 7.61 -0.81
C ARG A 50 -1.62 6.82 -0.39
N ASP A 51 -0.68 7.50 0.26
CA ASP A 51 0.52 6.90 0.81
C ASP A 51 0.54 7.10 2.33
N PHE A 52 0.90 6.05 3.05
CA PHE A 52 1.17 6.07 4.48
C PHE A 52 2.57 5.51 4.69
N GLN A 53 3.40 6.24 5.43
CA GLN A 53 4.74 5.81 5.79
C GLN A 53 4.81 5.63 7.31
N PHE A 54 5.35 4.49 7.72
CA PHE A 54 5.62 4.16 9.10
C PHE A 54 7.14 4.08 9.30
N ASP A 55 7.61 4.60 10.42
CA ASP A 55 9.01 4.51 10.80
C ASP A 55 9.41 3.08 11.20
N CYS A 56 10.67 2.88 11.57
CA CYS A 56 11.18 1.59 12.02
C CYS A 56 10.60 1.13 13.37
N ASN A 57 9.85 1.98 14.08
CA ASN A 57 9.12 1.63 15.28
C ASN A 57 7.67 1.22 14.98
N GLY A 58 7.23 1.32 13.72
CA GLY A 58 5.85 1.09 13.31
C GLY A 58 4.92 2.28 13.57
N GLU A 59 5.46 3.43 13.97
CA GLU A 59 4.70 4.65 14.21
C GLU A 59 4.47 5.40 12.89
N LEU A 60 3.33 6.07 12.76
CA LEU A 60 3.01 6.84 11.55
C LEU A 60 3.99 8.02 11.42
N ALA A 61 4.90 7.93 10.46
CA ALA A 61 5.92 8.92 10.18
C ALA A 61 5.45 9.98 9.18
N GLY A 62 4.51 9.64 8.30
CA GLY A 62 3.98 10.59 7.34
C GLY A 62 2.86 10.03 6.46
N THR A 63 2.11 10.95 5.86
CA THR A 63 1.08 10.63 4.88
C THR A 63 1.23 11.51 3.65
N GLY A 64 0.92 10.97 2.49
CA GLY A 64 1.01 11.68 1.22
C GLY A 64 -0.15 11.37 0.30
N THR A 65 -0.33 12.23 -0.69
CA THR A 65 -1.19 11.94 -1.83
C THR A 65 -0.34 11.94 -3.08
N ARG A 66 -0.33 10.82 -3.80
CA ARG A 66 0.21 10.77 -5.16
C ARG A 66 -0.84 11.27 -6.13
N THR A 67 -0.84 12.58 -6.34
CA THR A 67 -1.54 13.19 -7.47
C THR A 67 -0.78 12.82 -8.73
N CYS A 68 -1.29 11.88 -9.52
CA CYS A 68 -0.64 11.45 -10.74
C CYS A 68 -0.44 12.66 -11.68
N SER A 69 0.80 13.04 -11.99
CA SER A 69 1.12 13.82 -13.18
C SER A 69 1.67 12.85 -14.22
N CYS A 70 0.88 12.63 -15.28
CA CYS A 70 1.07 11.76 -16.46
C CYS A 70 0.61 10.29 -16.38
N GLN A 71 -0.30 9.96 -17.30
CA GLN A 71 -0.85 8.63 -17.59
C GLN A 71 0.26 7.70 -18.11
N GLY A 72 0.68 6.75 -17.28
CA GLY A 72 1.47 5.60 -17.73
C GLY A 72 0.54 4.48 -18.18
N HIS A 73 0.54 4.17 -19.47
CA HIS A 73 -0.24 3.10 -20.11
C HIS A 73 -0.25 1.80 -19.30
N ARG A 74 -1.46 1.25 -19.11
CA ARG A 74 -1.73 -0.15 -18.76
C ARG A 74 -0.97 -1.04 -19.75
N GLN A 75 0.11 -1.70 -19.33
CA GLN A 75 0.70 -2.78 -20.10
C GLN A 75 -0.19 -4.01 -19.93
N GLU A 76 -0.97 -4.31 -20.97
CA GLU A 76 -1.59 -5.62 -21.15
C GLU A 76 -0.46 -6.64 -21.32
N LEU A 77 -0.32 -7.54 -20.34
CA LEU A 77 0.49 -8.74 -20.48
C LEU A 77 -0.16 -9.61 -21.56
N LYS A 78 0.48 -9.70 -22.73
CA LYS A 78 0.17 -10.74 -23.70
C LYS A 78 0.82 -12.03 -23.21
N GLU A 79 0.00 -13.04 -22.92
CA GLU A 79 0.46 -14.42 -22.82
C GLU A 79 0.81 -14.90 -24.24
N GLU A 80 2.03 -15.42 -24.42
CA GLU A 80 2.46 -16.18 -25.60
C GLU A 80 2.05 -17.65 -25.49
#